data_AF-A0AAP0HWF4-F1
#
_entry.id   AF-A0AAP0HWF4-F1
#
_cell.length_a   1.000
_cell.length_b   1.000
_cell.length_c   1.000
_cell.angle_alpha   90.00
_cell.angle_beta   90.00
_cell.angle_gamma   90.00
#
_symmetry.space_group_name_H-M   'P 1'
#
loop_
_entity.id
_entity.type
_entity.pdbx_description
1 polymer ?
#
loop_
_entity_poly.entity_id
_entity_poly.type
_entity_poly.pdbx_seq_one_letter_code
_entity_poly.pdbx_strand_id
1 'polypeptide(L)'
;MAFVVRSARVPPNSATFEEARQRTLEFFRKACRSIPTIMQIHNLEDVVTISQLRSTISSEIRKQAHITNPKVIDMLLFKGFEELNNILEQAKQRHHLIGQYVIGREGLVQDHRTKDQGISDFLKNFYSSNYF
;
A
#
# COMPACT_ATOMS: atom_id res chain seq x y z
N MET A 1 -25.48 -7.42 -14.68
CA MET A 1 -24.48 -7.07 -13.65
C MET A 1 -25.02 -5.93 -12.84
N ALA A 2 -25.35 -6.15 -11.56
CA ALA A 2 -25.89 -5.10 -10.71
C ALA A 2 -24.73 -4.18 -10.31
N PHE A 3 -24.69 -2.97 -10.86
CA PHE A 3 -23.97 -1.86 -10.25
C PHE A 3 -24.63 -1.64 -8.89
N VAL A 4 -24.03 -2.18 -7.84
CA VAL A 4 -24.35 -1.76 -6.48
C VAL A 4 -23.99 -0.29 -6.44
N VAL A 5 -25.00 0.57 -6.45
CA VAL A 5 -24.85 1.98 -6.10
C VAL A 5 -24.27 1.98 -4.69
N ARG A 6 -22.94 2.07 -4.62
CA ARG A 6 -22.24 2.33 -3.38
C ARG A 6 -22.76 3.68 -2.94
N SER A 7 -23.58 3.66 -1.89
CA SER A 7 -23.82 4.84 -1.09
C SER A 7 -22.43 5.26 -0.62
N ALA A 8 -21.82 6.19 -1.35
CA ALA A 8 -20.61 6.89 -0.96
C ALA A 8 -21.00 7.84 0.17
N ARG A 9 -21.49 7.28 1.28
CA ARG A 9 -21.60 8.04 2.51
C ARG A 9 -20.16 8.29 2.89
N VAL A 10 -19.79 9.56 2.89
CA VAL A 10 -18.59 10.02 3.58
C VAL A 10 -18.68 9.40 4.97
N PRO A 11 -17.78 8.48 5.33
CA PRO A 11 -17.81 7.91 6.66
C PRO A 11 -17.78 9.07 7.66
N PRO A 12 -18.55 9.03 8.75
CA PRO A 12 -18.50 10.10 9.75
C PRO A 12 -17.04 10.32 10.15
N ASN A 13 -16.60 11.57 10.20
CA ASN A 13 -15.25 11.87 10.67
C ASN A 13 -15.13 11.40 12.12
N SER A 14 -14.08 10.64 12.41
CA SER A 14 -13.76 10.15 13.74
C SER A 14 -13.62 11.34 14.68
N ALA A 15 -14.38 11.32 15.78
CA ALA A 15 -14.36 12.38 16.77
C ALA A 15 -13.10 12.33 17.64
N THR A 16 -12.54 11.13 17.80
CA THR A 16 -11.37 10.86 18.65
C THR A 16 -10.31 10.06 17.91
N PHE A 17 -9.08 10.10 18.44
CA PHE A 17 -7.97 9.29 17.92
C PHE A 17 -8.23 7.78 18.07
N GLU A 18 -8.85 7.35 19.18
CA GLU A 18 -9.17 5.94 19.41
C GLU A 18 -10.18 5.38 18.40
N GLU A 19 -11.17 6.19 18.01
CA GLU A 19 -12.11 5.81 16.95
C GLU A 19 -11.39 5.63 15.60
N ALA A 20 -10.52 6.58 15.24
CA ALA A 20 -9.73 6.50 14.01
C ALA A 20 -8.79 5.28 14.03
N ARG A 21 -8.19 4.97 15.18
CA ARG A 21 -7.36 3.77 15.38
C ARG A 21 -8.16 2.49 15.22
N GLN A 22 -9.34 2.40 15.83
CA GLN A 22 -10.22 1.23 15.70
C GLN A 22 -10.60 0.99 14.23
N ARG A 23 -10.98 2.05 13.51
CA ARG A 23 -11.32 1.98 12.08
C ARG A 23 -10.13 1.60 11.22
N THR A 24 -8.93 2.02 11.59
CA THR A 24 -7.68 1.59 10.93
C THR A 24 -7.49 0.08 11.06
N LEU A 25 -7.74 -0.49 12.26
CA LEU A 25 -7.66 -1.95 12.47
C LEU A 25 -8.73 -2.71 11.70
N GLU A 26 -9.94 -2.17 11.59
CA GLU A 26 -11.01 -2.74 10.79
C GLU A 26 -10.67 -2.75 9.29
N PHE A 27 -10.14 -1.64 8.78
CA PHE A 27 -9.61 -1.57 7.42
C PHE A 27 -8.51 -2.62 7.20
N PHE A 28 -7.52 -2.70 8.09
CA PHE A 28 -6.43 -3.68 8.00
C PHE A 28 -6.95 -5.13 7.93
N ARG A 29 -7.90 -5.49 8.79
CA ARG A 29 -8.53 -6.81 8.78
C ARG A 29 -9.27 -7.07 7.48
N LYS A 30 -10.03 -6.09 6.98
CA LYS A 30 -10.76 -6.21 5.72
C LYS A 30 -9.81 -6.42 4.55
N ALA A 31 -8.77 -5.59 4.45
CA ALA A 31 -7.76 -5.69 3.41
C ALA A 31 -7.01 -7.04 3.46
N CYS A 32 -6.64 -7.52 4.64
CA CYS A 32 -6.00 -8.83 4.79
C CYS A 32 -6.90 -10.01 4.40
N ARG A 33 -8.21 -9.90 4.64
CA ARG A 33 -9.20 -10.93 4.26
C ARG A 33 -9.49 -10.93 2.77
N SER A 34 -9.31 -9.81 2.07
CA SER A 34 -9.51 -9.72 0.62
C SER A 34 -8.29 -10.17 -0.20
N ILE A 35 -7.11 -10.31 0.40
CA ILE A 35 -5.88 -10.73 -0.32
C ILE A 35 -6.06 -12.03 -1.12
N PRO A 36 -6.65 -13.12 -0.60
CA PRO A 36 -6.83 -14.34 -1.39
C PRO A 36 -7.61 -14.09 -2.70
N THR A 37 -8.63 -13.24 -2.64
CA THR A 37 -9.39 -12.82 -3.84
C THR A 37 -8.52 -11.99 -4.79
N ILE A 38 -7.74 -11.04 -4.26
CA ILE A 38 -6.81 -10.23 -5.06
C ILE A 38 -5.77 -11.11 -5.77
N MET A 39 -5.23 -12.12 -5.08
CA MET A 39 -4.28 -13.09 -5.64
C MET A 39 -4.86 -13.80 -6.86
N GLN A 40 -6.12 -14.24 -6.78
CA GLN A 40 -6.82 -14.94 -7.86
C GLN A 40 -7.14 -14.01 -9.02
N ILE A 41 -7.72 -12.83 -8.73
CA ILE A 41 -8.13 -11.84 -9.72
C ILE A 41 -6.96 -11.35 -10.58
N HIS A 42 -5.77 -11.20 -9.98
CA HIS A 42 -4.58 -10.66 -10.64
C HIS A 42 -3.49 -11.69 -10.88
N ASN A 43 -3.77 -12.99 -10.65
CA ASN A 43 -2.87 -14.14 -10.82
C ASN A 43 -1.51 -14.04 -10.10
N LEU A 44 -1.42 -13.44 -8.92
CA LEU A 44 -0.16 -13.01 -8.28
C LEU A 44 0.70 -14.13 -7.64
N GLU A 45 0.27 -15.39 -7.74
CA GLU A 45 0.86 -16.54 -7.04
C GLU A 45 2.31 -16.84 -7.42
N ASP A 46 2.72 -16.46 -8.62
CA ASP A 46 4.08 -16.64 -9.17
C ASP A 46 5.08 -15.56 -8.72
N VAL A 47 4.61 -14.42 -8.20
CA VAL A 47 5.47 -13.27 -7.86
C VAL A 47 5.51 -12.97 -6.36
N VAL A 48 4.42 -13.22 -5.64
CA VAL A 48 4.32 -12.85 -4.22
C VAL A 48 3.46 -13.83 -3.42
N THR A 49 3.79 -13.98 -2.15
CA THR A 49 2.98 -14.77 -1.21
C THR A 49 1.92 -13.92 -0.51
N ILE A 50 0.83 -14.56 -0.07
CA ILE A 50 -0.21 -13.91 0.75
C ILE A 50 0.40 -13.27 2.01
N SER A 51 1.39 -13.92 2.63
CA SER A 51 2.06 -13.40 3.82
C SER A 51 2.81 -12.10 3.52
N GLN A 52 3.57 -12.06 2.42
CA GLN A 52 4.26 -10.84 1.97
C GLN A 52 3.29 -9.70 1.71
N LEU A 53 2.16 -9.93 1.03
CA LEU A 53 1.15 -8.88 0.81
C LEU A 53 0.54 -8.36 2.12
N ARG A 54 0.27 -9.24 3.10
CA ARG A 54 -0.18 -8.80 4.44
C ARG A 54 0.87 -7.92 5.12
N SER A 55 2.14 -8.29 5.02
CA SER A 55 3.27 -7.51 5.54
C SER A 55 3.38 -6.15 4.83
N THR A 56 3.20 -6.09 3.51
CA THR A 56 3.16 -4.84 2.75
C THR A 56 2.06 -3.91 3.25
N ILE A 57 0.81 -4.38 3.38
CA ILE A 57 -0.29 -3.56 3.91
C ILE A 57 0.04 -3.04 5.30
N SER A 58 0.61 -3.91 6.15
CA SER A 58 1.03 -3.55 7.50
C SER A 58 2.14 -2.49 7.51
N SER A 59 3.08 -2.55 6.55
CA SER A 59 4.14 -1.56 6.36
C SER A 59 3.56 -0.22 5.91
N GLU A 60 2.66 -0.21 4.92
CA GLU A 60 2.00 1.02 4.42
C GLU A 60 1.22 1.75 5.52
N ILE A 61 0.49 1.02 6.37
CA ILE A 61 -0.20 1.63 7.52
C ILE A 61 0.81 2.20 8.52
N ARG A 62 1.90 1.47 8.82
CA ARG A 62 2.93 1.92 9.76
C ARG A 62 3.72 3.13 9.27
N LYS A 63 3.92 3.31 7.96
CA LYS A 63 4.55 4.53 7.39
C LYS A 63 3.83 5.81 7.84
N GLN A 64 2.53 5.73 8.07
CA GLN A 64 1.68 6.85 8.48
C GLN A 64 1.40 6.89 9.99
N ALA A 65 2.04 6.03 10.80
CA ALA A 65 1.78 5.92 12.24
C ALA A 65 2.13 7.19 13.04
N HIS A 66 2.93 8.09 12.47
CA HIS A 66 3.30 9.38 13.09
C HIS A 66 2.14 10.39 13.09
N ILE A 67 1.07 10.13 12.35
CA ILE A 67 -0.06 11.05 12.22
C ILE A 67 -0.99 10.91 13.44
N THR A 68 -1.22 12.03 14.12
CA THR A 68 -2.06 12.10 15.33
C THR A 68 -3.43 12.71 15.08
N ASN A 69 -3.61 13.47 13.99
CA ASN A 69 -4.87 14.14 13.68
C ASN A 69 -5.91 13.13 13.14
N PRO A 70 -7.04 12.88 13.85
CA PRO A 70 -8.04 11.88 13.46
C PRO A 70 -8.61 12.10 12.06
N LYS A 71 -8.82 13.35 11.66
CA LYS A 71 -9.38 13.69 10.33
C LYS A 71 -8.43 13.34 9.20
N VAL A 72 -7.11 13.47 9.44
CA VAL A 72 -6.09 13.07 8.46
C VAL A 72 -6.03 11.56 8.34
N ILE A 73 -6.14 10.83 9.47
CA ILE A 73 -6.23 9.37 9.48
C ILE A 73 -7.46 8.91 8.69
N ASP A 74 -8.62 9.51 8.90
CA ASP A 74 -9.84 9.16 8.16
C ASP A 74 -9.70 9.38 6.65
N MET A 75 -9.04 10.47 6.24
CA MET A 75 -8.78 10.74 4.83
C MET A 75 -7.80 9.72 4.22
N LEU A 76 -6.79 9.29 4.98
CA LEU A 76 -5.91 8.19 4.56
C LEU A 76 -6.65 6.85 4.48
N LEU A 77 -7.54 6.57 5.43
CA LEU A 77 -8.39 5.39 5.37
C LEU A 77 -9.32 5.43 4.17
N PHE A 78 -9.93 6.58 3.86
CA PHE A 78 -10.74 6.75 2.67
C PHE A 78 -9.95 6.42 1.39
N LYS A 79 -8.75 6.98 1.24
CA LYS A 79 -7.85 6.66 0.13
C LYS A 79 -7.47 5.18 0.09
N GLY A 80 -7.19 4.58 1.25
CA GLY A 80 -6.88 3.15 1.34
C GLY A 80 -8.06 2.26 0.96
N PHE A 81 -9.28 2.63 1.35
CA PHE A 81 -10.50 1.95 0.92
C PHE A 81 -10.71 2.09 -0.58
N GLU A 82 -10.58 3.29 -1.14
CA GLU A 82 -10.70 3.54 -2.58
C GLU A 82 -9.71 2.68 -3.38
N GLU A 83 -8.44 2.70 -2.98
CA GLU A 83 -7.38 1.87 -3.57
C GLU A 83 -7.73 0.38 -3.52
N LEU A 84 -8.18 -0.12 -2.37
CA LEU A 84 -8.59 -1.52 -2.23
C LEU A 84 -9.76 -1.88 -3.16
N ASN A 85 -10.72 -0.97 -3.36
CA ASN A 85 -11.84 -1.22 -4.28
C ASN A 85 -11.39 -1.20 -5.73
N ASN A 86 -10.53 -0.26 -6.11
CA ASN A 86 -9.97 -0.19 -7.46
C ASN A 86 -9.23 -1.49 -7.81
N ILE A 87 -8.57 -2.11 -6.83
CA ILE A 87 -7.93 -3.43 -7.00
C ILE A 87 -8.96 -4.55 -7.13
N LEU A 88 -9.97 -4.58 -6.26
CA LEU A 88 -10.98 -5.65 -6.23
C LEU A 88 -11.93 -5.61 -7.43
N GLU A 89 -12.26 -4.42 -7.92
CA GLU A 89 -13.13 -4.19 -9.09
C GLU A 89 -12.34 -4.24 -10.40
N GLN A 90 -11.06 -4.63 -10.38
CA GLN A 90 -10.18 -4.72 -11.55
C GLN A 90 -10.00 -3.38 -12.30
N ALA A 91 -10.27 -2.24 -11.65
CA ALA A 91 -9.96 -0.92 -12.20
C ALA A 91 -8.44 -0.70 -12.31
N LYS A 92 -7.66 -1.33 -11.42
CA LYS A 92 -6.20 -1.48 -11.58
C LYS A 92 -5.84 -2.83 -12.20
N GLN A 93 -4.83 -2.83 -13.07
CA GLN A 93 -4.28 -4.06 -13.68
C GLN A 93 -3.12 -4.65 -12.88
N ARG A 94 -2.85 -5.95 -13.06
CA ARG A 94 -1.78 -6.73 -12.41
C ARG A 94 -0.43 -6.01 -12.30
N HIS A 95 0.05 -5.40 -13.38
CA HIS A 95 1.37 -4.77 -13.39
C HIS A 95 1.47 -3.55 -12.43
N HIS A 96 0.35 -2.85 -12.17
CA HIS A 96 0.32 -1.79 -11.17
C HIS A 96 0.54 -2.34 -9.76
N LEU A 97 -0.09 -3.47 -9.43
CA LEU A 97 0.05 -4.12 -8.12
C LEU A 97 1.48 -4.60 -7.92
N ILE A 98 2.05 -5.25 -8.94
CA ILE A 98 3.43 -5.75 -8.89
C ILE A 98 4.42 -4.61 -8.67
N GLY A 99 4.34 -3.56 -9.49
CA GLY A 99 5.23 -2.40 -9.36
C GLY A 99 5.08 -1.70 -8.02
N GLN A 100 3.85 -1.49 -7.55
CA GLN A 100 3.59 -0.68 -6.36
C GLN A 100 3.76 -1.43 -5.03
N TYR A 101 3.32 -2.68 -4.95
CA TYR A 101 3.16 -3.41 -3.67
C TYR A 101 4.03 -4.66 -3.53
N VAL A 102 4.61 -5.17 -4.63
CA VAL A 102 5.47 -6.36 -4.59
C VAL A 102 6.93 -5.97 -4.69
N ILE A 103 7.28 -5.21 -5.72
CA ILE A 103 8.65 -4.75 -5.97
C ILE A 103 8.95 -3.48 -5.15
N GLY A 104 7.96 -2.59 -5.04
CA GLY A 104 8.12 -1.31 -4.36
C GLY A 104 8.88 -0.28 -5.21
N ARG A 105 9.19 0.87 -4.59
CA ARG A 105 9.86 2.01 -5.26
C ARG A 105 11.30 1.73 -5.68
N GLU A 106 11.92 0.69 -5.15
CA GLU A 106 13.29 0.29 -5.49
C GLU A 106 13.38 -0.46 -6.83
N GLY A 107 12.23 -0.85 -7.43
CA GLY A 107 12.18 -1.44 -8.77
C GLY A 107 12.83 -2.84 -8.85
N LEU A 108 12.82 -3.43 -10.05
CA LEU A 108 13.57 -4.66 -10.36
C LEU A 108 15.09 -4.42 -10.44
N VAL A 109 15.50 -3.16 -10.34
CA VAL A 109 16.89 -2.73 -10.46
C VAL A 109 17.53 -2.80 -9.07
N GLN A 110 17.62 -4.02 -8.52
CA GLN A 110 18.69 -4.29 -7.55
C GLN A 110 20.00 -4.39 -8.33
N ASP A 111 20.49 -3.26 -8.82
CA ASP A 111 21.83 -3.15 -9.39
C ASP A 111 22.83 -3.09 -8.24
N HIS A 112 22.93 -4.20 -7.53
CA HIS A 112 23.67 -4.28 -6.29
C HIS A 112 24.29 -5.67 -6.20
N ARG A 113 25.58 -5.76 -6.58
CA ARG A 113 26.68 -5.80 -5.60
C ARG A 113 27.91 -6.52 -6.17
N THR A 114 28.83 -5.72 -6.69
CA THR A 114 30.28 -5.97 -6.48
C THR A 114 31.08 -4.67 -6.54
N LYS A 115 30.64 -3.66 -7.32
CA LYS A 115 31.38 -2.40 -7.49
C LYS A 115 31.16 -1.34 -6.39
N ASP A 116 30.03 -1.39 -5.69
CA ASP A 116 29.61 -0.32 -4.76
C ASP A 116 29.80 -0.66 -3.26
N GLN A 117 30.46 -1.77 -2.95
CA GLN A 117 30.78 -2.11 -1.58
C GLN A 117 31.82 -1.12 -1.04
N GLY A 118 31.44 -0.34 -0.01
CA GLY A 118 32.33 0.64 0.65
C GLY A 118 32.18 2.08 0.17
N ILE A 119 31.35 2.35 -0.85
CA ILE A 119 31.05 3.72 -1.30
C ILE A 119 29.96 4.31 -0.40
N SER A 120 30.16 5.56 0.07
CA SER A 120 29.15 6.26 0.88
C SER A 120 27.89 6.58 0.06
N ASP A 121 26.74 6.66 0.73
CA ASP A 121 25.47 6.99 0.07
C ASP A 121 25.52 8.37 -0.60
N PHE A 122 26.24 9.33 0.01
CA PHE A 122 26.53 10.61 -0.62
C PHE A 122 27.25 10.44 -1.97
N LEU A 123 28.32 9.65 -2.02
CA LEU A 123 29.14 9.51 -3.24
C LEU A 123 28.40 8.76 -4.34
N LYS A 124 27.54 7.78 -3.98
CA LYS A 124 26.63 7.13 -4.92
C LYS A 124 25.65 8.12 -5.53
N ASN A 125 25.03 8.95 -4.70
CA ASN A 125 24.07 9.96 -5.15
C ASN A 125 24.77 11.05 -5.97
N PHE A 126 25.97 11.44 -5.57
CA PHE A 126 26.80 12.41 -6.29
C PHE A 126 27.08 11.98 -7.74
N TYR A 127 27.37 10.70 -7.98
CA TYR A 127 27.60 10.20 -9.33
C TYR A 127 26.33 9.99 -10.15
N SER A 128 25.15 9.87 -9.51
CA SER A 128 23.90 9.56 -10.21
C SER A 128 23.13 10.82 -10.62
N SER A 129 23.07 11.85 -9.79
CA SER A 129 22.30 13.07 -10.06
C SER A 129 22.65 14.20 -9.10
N ASN A 130 22.36 15.45 -9.47
CA ASN A 130 22.54 16.63 -8.59
C ASN A 130 21.40 16.86 -7.59
N TYR A 131 20.44 15.95 -7.47
CA TYR A 131 19.33 16.03 -6.51
C TYR A 131 19.59 15.06 -5.35
N PHE A 132 20.38 15.50 -4.37
CA PHE A 132 20.67 14.78 -3.12
C PHE A 132 20.34 15.63 -1.90
#